data_AF-X1Q3U0-F1
#
_entry.id   AF-X1Q3U0-F1
#
_cell.length_a   1.000
_cell.length_b   1.000
_cell.length_c   1.000
_cell.angle_alpha   90.00
_cell.angle_beta   90.00
_cell.angle_gamma   90.00
#
_symmetry.space_group_name_H-M   'P 1'
#
loop_
_entity.id
_entity.type
_entity.pdbx_description
1 polymer ?
#
loop_
_entity_poly.entity_id
_entity_poly.type
_entity_poly.pdbx_seq_one_letter_code
_entity_poly.pdbx_strand_id
1 'polypeptide(L)'
;MWKPKEPNPVKLIIGILAANYHCLHTAADALTDKFGKVDFTSEVWPFDKTDYYKDQTGPRILRQFVSIKQLIDPGKLAKVKHQTNKLEQKLAAKLGLPLTRPSAN
;
A
#
# COMPACT_ATOMS: atom_id res chain seq x y z
N MET A 1 34.44 22.33 2.06
CA MET A 1 33.36 22.40 1.04
C MET A 1 32.48 21.17 1.21
N TRP A 2 31.19 21.33 1.53
CA TRP A 2 30.26 20.20 1.69
C TRP A 2 29.79 19.71 0.32
N LYS A 3 30.09 18.45 -0.02
CA LYS A 3 29.54 17.81 -1.22
C LYS A 3 28.31 17.00 -0.81
N PRO A 4 27.16 17.15 -1.50
CA PRO A 4 26.01 16.27 -1.30
C PRO A 4 26.45 14.82 -1.51
N LYS A 5 26.09 13.94 -0.57
CA LYS A 5 26.29 12.50 -0.68
C LYS A 5 24.96 11.87 -1.07
N GLU A 6 24.99 10.98 -2.04
CA GLU A 6 23.81 10.19 -2.41
C GLU A 6 23.30 9.39 -1.19
N PRO A 7 21.98 9.36 -0.94
CA PRO A 7 21.42 8.59 0.15
C PRO A 7 21.62 7.08 -0.11
N ASN A 8 21.80 6.32 0.97
CA ASN A 8 21.83 4.87 0.87
C ASN A 8 20.47 4.34 0.37
N PRO A 9 20.44 3.25 -0.41
CA PRO A 9 19.20 2.55 -0.74
C PRO A 9 18.42 2.16 0.51
N VAL A 10 17.09 2.28 0.46
CA VAL A 10 16.19 2.09 1.61
C VAL A 10 15.19 0.96 1.38
N LYS A 11 14.65 0.44 2.48
CA LYS A 11 13.61 -0.60 2.46
C LYS A 11 12.29 0.02 1.99
N LEU A 12 11.63 -0.62 1.02
CA LEU A 12 10.27 -0.24 0.65
C LEU A 12 9.27 -0.98 1.57
N ILE A 13 8.62 -0.23 2.44
CA ILE A 13 7.54 -0.70 3.31
C ILE A 13 6.23 -0.11 2.79
N ILE A 14 5.22 -0.96 2.62
CA ILE A 14 3.91 -0.56 2.09
C ILE A 14 2.85 -0.96 3.10
N GLY A 15 2.05 0.02 3.53
CA GLY A 15 0.84 -0.21 4.31
C GLY A 15 -0.36 -0.44 3.38
N ILE A 16 -1.06 -1.55 3.60
CA ILE A 16 -2.28 -1.92 2.90
C ILE A 16 -3.45 -1.61 3.83
N LEU A 17 -4.44 -0.88 3.32
CA LEU A 17 -5.75 -0.73 3.94
C LEU A 17 -6.79 -1.36 3.01
N ALA A 18 -7.63 -2.25 3.55
CA ALA A 18 -8.54 -3.06 2.76
C ALA A 18 -9.89 -3.25 3.45
N ALA A 19 -10.97 -3.35 2.66
CA ALA A 19 -12.33 -3.55 3.19
C ALA A 19 -12.58 -4.97 3.73
N ASN A 20 -11.80 -5.95 3.26
CA ASN A 20 -11.88 -7.34 3.69
C ASN A 20 -10.59 -8.10 3.33
N TYR A 21 -10.46 -9.34 3.81
CA TYR A 21 -9.29 -10.19 3.56
C TYR A 21 -9.06 -10.48 2.08
N HIS A 22 -10.12 -10.66 1.29
CA HIS A 22 -9.96 -10.91 -0.15
C HIS A 22 -9.28 -9.73 -0.86
N CYS A 23 -9.68 -8.50 -0.55
CA CYS A 23 -9.03 -7.28 -1.05
C CYS A 23 -7.57 -7.19 -0.60
N LEU A 24 -7.33 -7.51 0.67
CA LEU A 24 -6.00 -7.45 1.29
C LEU A 24 -5.03 -8.43 0.62
N HIS A 25 -5.42 -9.69 0.45
CA HIS A 25 -4.62 -10.70 -0.24
C HIS A 25 -4.39 -10.32 -1.70
N THR A 26 -5.43 -9.90 -2.42
CA THR A 26 -5.30 -9.46 -3.81
C THR A 26 -4.34 -8.28 -3.95
N ALA A 27 -4.34 -7.34 -2.99
CA ALA A 27 -3.40 -6.23 -2.97
C ALA A 27 -1.97 -6.70 -2.69
N ALA A 28 -1.76 -7.60 -1.73
CA ALA A 28 -0.43 -8.14 -1.40
C ALA A 28 0.19 -8.90 -2.58
N ASP A 29 -0.60 -9.71 -3.29
CA ASP A 29 -0.16 -10.42 -4.49
C ASP A 29 0.24 -9.42 -5.60
N ALA A 30 -0.62 -8.43 -5.84
CA ALA A 30 -0.35 -7.44 -6.88
C ALA A 30 0.84 -6.53 -6.56
N LEU A 31 1.13 -6.29 -5.27
CA LEU A 31 2.36 -5.61 -4.84
C LEU A 31 3.60 -6.48 -5.09
N THR A 32 3.51 -7.79 -4.83
CA THR A 32 4.58 -8.75 -5.09
C THR A 32 4.92 -8.79 -6.59
N ASP A 33 3.91 -8.87 -7.44
CA ASP A 33 4.08 -8.83 -8.90
C ASP A 33 4.69 -7.51 -9.38
N LYS A 34 4.32 -6.39 -8.74
CA LYS A 34 4.71 -5.05 -9.20
C LYS A 34 6.09 -4.61 -8.73
N PHE A 35 6.43 -4.91 -7.48
CA PHE A 35 7.63 -4.39 -6.81
C PHE A 35 8.66 -5.48 -6.51
N GLY A 36 8.31 -6.75 -6.69
CA GLY A 36 9.17 -7.90 -6.45
C GLY A 36 8.86 -8.60 -5.13
N LYS A 37 9.69 -9.60 -4.81
CA LYS A 37 9.49 -10.49 -3.66
C LYS A 37 9.27 -9.73 -2.34
N VAL A 38 8.16 -10.02 -1.68
CA VAL A 38 7.92 -9.66 -0.28
C VAL A 38 8.79 -10.54 0.62
N ASP A 39 9.47 -9.93 1.60
CA ASP A 39 10.31 -10.64 2.57
C ASP A 39 9.91 -10.41 4.04
N PHE A 40 8.89 -9.60 4.27
CA PHE A 40 8.20 -9.50 5.53
C PHE A 40 6.73 -9.16 5.30
N THR A 41 5.86 -9.80 6.08
CA THR A 41 4.43 -9.53 6.13
C THR A 41 4.04 -9.47 7.60
N SER A 42 3.40 -8.39 8.03
CA SER A 42 2.88 -8.29 9.39
C SER A 42 1.62 -9.14 9.57
N GLU A 43 1.21 -9.32 10.83
CA GLU A 43 -0.15 -9.72 11.14
C GLU A 43 -1.17 -8.76 10.50
N VAL A 44 -2.41 -9.23 10.34
CA VAL A 44 -3.54 -8.41 9.91
C VAL A 44 -4.31 -7.98 11.14
N TRP A 45 -4.63 -6.69 11.25
CA TRP A 45 -5.45 -6.21 12.36
C TRP A 45 -6.46 -5.14 11.92
N PRO A 46 -7.56 -4.96 12.67
CA PRO A 46 -8.53 -3.90 12.40
C PRO A 46 -7.90 -2.51 12.53
N PHE A 47 -8.17 -1.64 11.58
CA PHE A 47 -7.87 -0.20 11.70
C PHE A 47 -9.10 0.51 12.26
N ASP A 48 -9.15 0.62 13.58
CA ASP A 48 -10.26 1.14 14.39
C ASP A 48 -10.06 2.59 14.84
N LYS A 49 -9.05 3.28 14.29
CA LYS A 49 -8.60 4.58 14.82
C LYS A 49 -9.51 5.74 14.46
N THR A 50 -10.28 5.64 13.38
CA THR A 50 -11.26 6.67 12.98
C THR A 50 -12.40 6.04 12.16
N ASP A 51 -13.60 6.59 12.33
CA ASP A 51 -14.77 6.28 11.48
C ASP A 51 -14.89 7.24 10.28
N TYR A 52 -13.93 8.16 10.11
CA TYR A 52 -14.01 9.30 9.18
C TYR A 52 -14.25 8.89 7.70
N TYR A 53 -13.80 7.70 7.30
CA TYR A 53 -13.96 7.18 5.93
C TYR A 53 -14.85 5.95 5.85
N LYS A 54 -15.71 5.69 6.83
CA LYS A 54 -16.50 4.45 6.91
C LYS A 54 -17.35 4.20 5.66
N ASP A 55 -17.96 5.24 5.10
CA ASP A 55 -18.77 5.12 3.87
C ASP A 55 -17.94 4.80 2.62
N GLN A 56 -16.65 5.14 2.65
CA GLN A 56 -15.72 4.96 1.53
C GLN A 56 -14.91 3.67 1.66
N THR A 57 -14.74 3.16 2.88
CA THR A 57 -13.84 2.03 3.19
C THR A 57 -14.57 0.79 3.72
N GLY A 58 -15.88 0.91 3.97
CA GLY A 58 -16.69 -0.12 4.59
C GLY A 58 -16.62 -0.10 6.12
N PRO A 59 -17.41 -0.94 6.79
CA PRO A 59 -17.59 -0.89 8.25
C PRO A 59 -16.36 -1.35 9.05
N ARG A 60 -15.42 -2.07 8.43
CA ARG A 60 -14.20 -2.58 9.07
C ARG A 60 -13.04 -2.56 8.10
N ILE A 61 -12.09 -1.66 8.34
CA ILE A 61 -10.83 -1.60 7.58
C ILE A 61 -9.86 -2.60 8.20
N LEU A 62 -9.24 -3.42 7.37
CA LEU A 62 -8.09 -4.24 7.73
C LEU A 62 -6.80 -3.50 7.37
N ARG A 63 -5.80 -3.60 8.23
CA ARG A 63 -4.44 -3.10 7.98
C ARG A 63 -3.44 -4.24 7.99
N GLN A 64 -2.49 -4.16 7.05
CA GLN A 64 -1.31 -5.01 7.01
C GLN A 64 -0.14 -4.21 6.45
N PHE A 65 1.07 -4.51 6.92
CA PHE A 65 2.31 -4.03 6.32
C PHE A 65 3.03 -5.16 5.60
N VAL A 66 3.63 -4.82 4.46
CA VAL A 66 4.56 -5.68 3.74
C VAL A 66 5.86 -4.93 3.49
N SER A 67 6.98 -5.64 3.42
CA SER A 67 8.23 -5.09 2.93
C SER A 67 8.74 -5.84 1.71
N ILE A 68 9.33 -5.08 0.79
CA ILE A 68 9.92 -5.63 -0.43
C ILE A 68 11.40 -5.94 -0.20
N LYS A 69 11.84 -7.11 -0.67
CA LYS A 69 13.23 -7.59 -0.53
C LYS A 69 14.24 -6.62 -1.11
N GLN A 70 13.98 -6.14 -2.33
CA GLN A 70 14.87 -5.23 -3.04
C GLN A 70 14.83 -3.83 -2.44
N LEU A 71 16.00 -3.29 -2.08
CA LEU A 71 16.13 -1.89 -1.65
C LEU A 71 15.92 -0.94 -2.84
N ILE A 72 15.33 0.22 -2.56
CA ILE A 72 15.04 1.24 -3.55
C ILE A 72 15.86 2.51 -3.29
N ASP A 73 16.07 3.29 -4.33
CA ASP A 73 16.47 4.69 -4.19
C ASP A 73 15.30 5.46 -3.54
N PRO A 74 15.52 6.16 -2.40
CA PRO A 74 14.46 6.92 -1.73
C PRO A 74 13.82 7.99 -2.63
N GLY A 75 14.54 8.53 -3.62
CA GLY A 75 14.00 9.46 -4.61
C GLY A 75 12.88 8.87 -5.48
N LYS A 76 12.75 7.54 -5.52
CA LYS A 76 11.69 6.85 -6.28
C LYS A 76 10.36 6.77 -5.53
N LEU A 77 10.28 7.18 -4.26
CA LEU A 77 9.09 7.01 -3.44
C LEU A 77 7.85 7.70 -4.03
N ALA A 78 8.00 8.88 -4.63
CA ALA A 78 6.90 9.56 -5.32
C ALA A 78 6.38 8.74 -6.52
N LYS A 79 7.28 8.16 -7.31
CA LYS A 79 6.91 7.27 -8.43
C LYS A 79 6.21 6.01 -7.93
N VAL A 80 6.71 5.40 -6.85
CA VAL A 80 6.08 4.25 -6.20
C VAL A 80 4.66 4.61 -5.74
N LYS A 81 4.46 5.78 -5.15
CA LYS A 81 3.13 6.26 -4.75
C LYS A 81 2.18 6.41 -5.94
N HIS A 82 2.62 6.96 -7.05
CA HIS A 82 1.79 7.00 -8.26
C HIS A 82 1.46 5.60 -8.80
N GLN A 83 2.39 4.66 -8.70
CA GLN A 83 2.16 3.27 -9.10
C GLN A 83 1.14 2.58 -8.20
N THR A 84 1.21 2.77 -6.88
CA THR A 84 0.23 2.19 -5.94
C THR A 84 -1.14 2.82 -6.10
N ASN A 85 -1.25 4.14 -6.35
CA ASN A 85 -2.53 4.79 -6.67
C ASN A 85 -3.21 4.15 -7.89
N LYS A 86 -2.44 3.89 -8.96
CA LYS A 86 -2.95 3.22 -10.17
C LYS A 86 -3.33 1.77 -9.90
N LEU A 87 -2.59 1.08 -9.01
CA LEU A 87 -2.88 -0.29 -8.62
C LEU A 87 -4.22 -0.36 -7.87
N GLU A 88 -4.43 0.51 -6.89
CA GLU A 88 -5.67 0.63 -6.14
C GLU A 88 -6.88 0.83 -7.07
N GLN A 89 -6.78 1.72 -8.06
CA GLN A 89 -7.85 1.94 -9.05
C GLN A 89 -8.16 0.67 -9.86
N LYS A 90 -7.13 -0.05 -10.31
CA LYS A 90 -7.31 -1.31 -11.05
C LYS A 90 -7.96 -2.39 -10.19
N LEU A 91 -7.54 -2.50 -8.94
CA LEU A 91 -8.09 -3.48 -8.00
C LEU A 91 -9.55 -3.16 -7.66
N ALA A 92 -9.89 -1.89 -7.43
CA ALA A 92 -11.27 -1.47 -7.19
C ALA A 92 -12.18 -1.85 -8.36
N ALA A 93 -11.76 -1.58 -9.60
CA ALA A 93 -12.51 -1.95 -10.79
C ALA A 93 -12.66 -3.48 -10.95
N LYS A 94 -11.60 -4.25 -10.67
CA LYS A 94 -11.60 -5.72 -10.79
C LYS A 94 -12.46 -6.39 -9.71
N LEU A 95 -12.43 -5.87 -8.49
CA LEU A 95 -13.12 -6.44 -7.33
C LEU A 95 -14.61 -6.04 -7.27
N GLY A 96 -15.06 -5.09 -8.10
CA GLY A 96 -16.46 -4.71 -8.23
C GLY A 96 -17.08 -4.11 -6.97
N LEU A 97 -16.27 -3.55 -6.07
CA LEU A 97 -16.75 -2.99 -4.82
C LEU A 97 -17.39 -1.61 -5.04
N PRO A 98 -18.56 -1.33 -4.44
CA PRO A 98 -19.20 -0.01 -4.48
C PRO A 98 -18.54 0.96 -3.48
N LEU A 99 -17.21 0.91 -3.37
CA LEU A 99 -16.43 1.68 -2.41
C LEU A 99 -15.50 2.63 -3.16
N THR A 100 -15.46 3.89 -2.73
CA THR A 100 -14.61 4.91 -3.32
C THR A 100 -13.30 5.03 -2.56
N ARG A 101 -12.22 5.32 -3.28
CA ARG A 101 -10.93 5.57 -2.64
C ARG A 101 -11.00 6.84 -1.79
N PRO A 102 -10.58 6.81 -0.52
CA PRO A 102 -10.44 8.02 0.28
C PRO A 102 -9.48 9.03 -0.36
N SER A 103 -9.91 10.29 -0.47
CA SER A 103 -9.01 11.39 -0.85
C SER A 103 -8.07 11.68 0.31
N ALA A 104 -6.77 11.46 0.12
CA ALA A 104 -5.78 12.07 0.99
C ALA A 104 -5.64 13.53 0.54
N ASN A 105 -6.24 14.45 1.30
CA ASN A 105 -5.94 15.88 1.22
C ASN A 105 -4.52 16.15 1.71
#